data_AF-A0A3B7A5C9-F1
#
_entry.id   AF-A0A3B7A5C9-F1
#
_cell.length_a   1.000
_cell.length_b   1.000
_cell.length_c   1.000
_cell.angle_alpha   90.00
_cell.angle_beta   90.00
_cell.angle_gamma   90.00
#
_symmetry.space_group_name_H-M   'P 1'
#
loop_
_entity.id
_entity.type
_entity.pdbx_description
1 polymer ?
#
loop_
_entity_poly.entity_id
_entity_poly.type
_entity_poly.pdbx_seq_one_letter_code
_entity_poly.pdbx_strand_id
1 'polypeptide(L)'
;MNTSGTALPGIGLPRFLEQRLANSGTISAQNAAIYFQPGFNARIDTLINSGTIQGGINGSGLSTFASAIELGPGNSIGTIINSGTIDHSVCDAGGTCYAAISNTGGSIGTITNQGNLTSGNAGNSAHGITNSITGTTGN
;
A
#
# COMPACT_ATOMS: atom_id res chain seq x y z
N MET A 1 -10.44 28.62 -51.66
CA MET A 1 -9.89 28.95 -50.33
C MET A 1 -9.14 27.73 -49.83
N ASN A 2 -7.82 27.86 -49.71
CA ASN A 2 -6.94 26.88 -49.12
C ASN A 2 -6.81 27.20 -47.62
N THR A 3 -7.05 26.23 -46.75
CA THR A 3 -6.48 26.21 -45.40
C THR A 3 -5.92 24.83 -45.13
N SER A 4 -4.62 24.72 -45.40
CA SER A 4 -3.67 23.73 -44.88
C SER A 4 -3.75 23.61 -43.36
N GLY A 5 -3.53 22.40 -42.86
CA GLY A 5 -3.80 22.01 -41.48
C GLY A 5 -2.85 22.53 -40.41
N THR A 6 -3.17 22.11 -39.18
CA THR A 6 -2.21 21.91 -38.11
C THR A 6 -2.56 20.58 -37.45
N ALA A 7 -1.75 19.55 -37.71
CA ALA A 7 -1.68 18.39 -36.86
C ALA A 7 -1.36 18.86 -35.44
N LEU A 8 -2.10 18.36 -34.45
CA LEU A 8 -1.72 18.52 -33.05
C LEU A 8 -0.32 17.91 -32.88
N PRO A 9 0.68 18.66 -32.38
CA PRO A 9 2.02 18.14 -32.24
C PRO A 9 1.97 16.95 -31.29
N GLY A 10 2.52 15.84 -31.76
CA GLY A 10 2.64 14.62 -30.98
C GLY A 10 3.33 14.92 -29.66
N ILE A 11 2.59 14.83 -28.57
CA ILE A 11 3.18 14.44 -27.29
C ILE A 11 3.37 12.93 -27.38
N GLY A 12 4.49 12.54 -27.98
CA GLY A 12 5.14 11.29 -27.67
C GLY A 12 5.56 11.33 -26.21
N LEU A 13 4.61 11.11 -25.30
CA LEU A 13 4.96 10.69 -23.96
C LEU A 13 5.39 9.23 -24.09
N PRO A 14 6.60 8.85 -23.64
CA PRO A 14 6.84 7.46 -23.36
C PRO A 14 5.77 7.06 -22.36
N ARG A 15 4.82 6.23 -22.81
CA ARG A 15 3.99 5.45 -21.91
C ARG A 15 4.91 4.48 -21.19
N PHE A 16 5.68 4.99 -20.23
CA PHE A 16 6.06 4.18 -19.10
C PHE A 16 4.73 3.68 -18.56
N LEU A 17 4.52 2.38 -18.67
CA LEU A 17 3.33 1.76 -18.12
C LEU A 17 3.48 1.89 -16.61
N GLU A 18 3.00 2.99 -16.03
CA GLU A 18 3.04 3.17 -14.58
C GLU A 18 2.22 2.04 -13.97
N GLN A 19 2.85 1.21 -13.14
CA GLN A 19 2.16 0.17 -12.40
C GLN A 19 1.34 0.84 -11.30
N ARG A 20 0.13 1.26 -11.65
CA ARG A 20 -0.79 1.98 -10.77
C ARG A 20 -1.87 1.07 -10.22
N LEU A 21 -2.00 1.04 -8.90
CA LEU A 21 -3.14 0.43 -8.21
C LEU A 21 -4.04 1.56 -7.70
N ALA A 22 -5.31 1.59 -8.12
CA ALA A 22 -6.28 2.60 -7.69
C ALA A 22 -7.50 1.93 -7.05
N ASN A 23 -7.79 2.29 -5.81
CA ASN A 23 -8.95 1.81 -5.05
C ASN A 23 -9.91 2.96 -4.72
N SER A 24 -11.19 2.77 -5.04
CA SER A 24 -12.30 3.64 -4.62
C SER A 24 -13.41 2.87 -3.89
N GLY A 25 -13.29 1.55 -3.77
CA GLY A 25 -14.22 0.68 -3.04
C GLY A 25 -13.53 0.06 -1.83
N THR A 26 -13.71 -1.23 -1.63
CA THR A 26 -13.06 -1.97 -0.54
C THR A 26 -12.10 -3.02 -1.10
N ILE A 27 -10.83 -2.95 -0.71
CA ILE A 27 -9.87 -4.06 -0.85
C ILE A 27 -9.66 -4.61 0.54
N SER A 28 -10.07 -5.85 0.78
CA SER A 28 -9.93 -6.46 2.10
C SER A 28 -9.59 -7.93 2.00
N ALA A 29 -8.76 -8.41 2.94
CA ALA A 29 -8.42 -9.81 3.05
C ALA A 29 -8.24 -10.21 4.51
N GLN A 30 -8.41 -11.51 4.80
CA GLN A 30 -8.26 -12.05 6.16
C GLN A 30 -6.87 -11.78 6.73
N ASN A 31 -5.85 -11.78 5.88
CA ASN A 31 -4.46 -11.55 6.27
C ASN A 31 -4.05 -10.11 5.90
N ALA A 32 -3.45 -9.93 4.71
CA ALA A 32 -3.11 -8.63 4.16
C ALA A 32 -3.88 -8.35 2.87
N ALA A 33 -4.47 -7.16 2.78
CA ALA A 33 -5.22 -6.73 1.59
C ALA A 33 -4.30 -6.54 0.38
N ILE A 34 -3.09 -6.03 0.61
CA ILE A 34 -2.03 -5.93 -0.38
C ILE A 34 -0.78 -6.58 0.23
N TYR A 35 -0.35 -7.69 -0.37
CA TYR A 35 0.81 -8.44 0.09
C TYR A 35 1.83 -8.61 -1.02
N PHE A 36 3.04 -8.13 -0.77
CA PHE A 36 4.19 -8.38 -1.63
C PHE A 36 5.02 -9.52 -1.04
N GLN A 37 4.86 -10.70 -1.63
CA GLN A 37 5.54 -11.90 -1.15
C GLN A 37 7.08 -11.75 -1.27
N PRO A 38 7.84 -12.15 -0.23
CA PRO A 38 9.29 -12.26 -0.31
C PRO A 38 9.75 -13.18 -1.45
N GLY A 39 10.90 -12.87 -2.05
CA GLY A 39 11.49 -13.67 -3.13
C GLY A 39 11.01 -13.30 -4.54
N PHE A 40 10.13 -12.31 -4.66
CA PHE A 40 9.72 -11.69 -5.91
C PHE A 40 10.13 -10.22 -5.95
N ASN A 41 10.27 -9.67 -7.15
CA ASN A 41 10.50 -8.23 -7.38
C ASN A 41 9.23 -7.61 -7.95
N ALA A 42 8.20 -7.47 -7.11
CA ALA A 42 6.99 -6.77 -7.48
C ALA A 42 7.08 -5.27 -7.11
N ARG A 43 6.49 -4.44 -7.98
CA ARG A 43 6.55 -2.98 -7.85
C ARG A 43 5.21 -2.36 -8.20
N ILE A 44 4.75 -1.46 -7.34
CA ILE A 44 3.69 -0.51 -7.65
C ILE A 44 4.34 0.88 -7.71
N ASP A 45 4.18 1.59 -8.81
CA ASP A 45 4.68 2.96 -8.91
C ASP A 45 3.85 3.89 -8.04
N THR A 46 2.52 3.81 -8.18
CA THR A 46 1.59 4.63 -7.41
C THR A 46 0.41 3.80 -6.92
N LEU A 47 0.24 3.75 -5.60
CA LEU A 47 -0.96 3.28 -4.93
C LEU A 47 -1.84 4.48 -4.60
N ILE A 48 -3.05 4.54 -5.17
CA ILE A 48 -4.05 5.56 -4.87
C ILE A 48 -5.21 4.90 -4.13
N ASN A 49 -5.48 5.32 -2.90
CA ASN A 49 -6.62 4.85 -2.13
C ASN A 49 -7.55 6.01 -1.78
N SER A 50 -8.79 5.92 -2.25
CA SER A 50 -9.90 6.79 -1.87
C SER A 50 -11.04 6.04 -1.16
N GLY A 51 -10.98 4.71 -1.17
CA GLY A 51 -11.91 3.83 -0.47
C GLY A 51 -11.29 3.24 0.80
N THR A 52 -11.54 1.96 1.06
CA THR A 52 -11.01 1.24 2.22
C THR A 52 -10.02 0.16 1.78
N ILE A 53 -8.83 0.12 2.38
CA ILE A 53 -7.91 -1.01 2.31
C ILE A 53 -7.82 -1.60 3.72
N GLN A 54 -8.22 -2.86 3.90
CA GLN A 54 -8.33 -3.48 5.22
C GLN A 54 -7.70 -4.87 5.30
N GLY A 55 -6.68 -5.01 6.14
CA GLY A 55 -6.13 -6.31 6.54
C GLY A 55 -6.79 -6.86 7.79
N GLY A 56 -6.63 -8.15 8.05
CA GLY A 56 -6.99 -8.76 9.33
C GLY A 56 -8.50 -8.99 9.57
N ILE A 57 -9.37 -8.83 8.57
CA ILE A 57 -10.85 -8.78 8.76
C ILE A 57 -11.49 -10.03 9.39
N ASN A 58 -10.75 -11.14 9.50
CA ASN A 58 -11.23 -12.33 10.18
C ASN A 58 -10.04 -13.05 10.82
N GLY A 59 -9.48 -12.44 11.87
CA GLY A 59 -8.47 -13.04 12.73
C GLY A 59 -9.01 -14.29 13.43
N SER A 60 -9.13 -15.41 12.71
CA SER A 60 -9.01 -16.69 13.38
C SER A 60 -7.68 -16.68 14.11
N GLY A 61 -7.55 -17.33 15.26
CA GLY A 61 -6.32 -17.29 16.05
C GLY A 61 -5.06 -17.86 15.36
N LEU A 62 -5.17 -18.23 14.08
CA LEU A 62 -4.08 -18.69 13.21
C LEU A 62 -3.66 -17.64 12.16
N SER A 63 -4.30 -16.47 12.09
CA SER A 63 -3.96 -15.43 11.12
C SER A 63 -2.62 -14.76 11.50
N THR A 64 -1.58 -15.04 10.71
CA THR A 64 -0.17 -14.69 10.98
C THR A 64 0.28 -13.34 10.40
N PHE A 65 -0.56 -12.66 9.62
CA PHE A 65 -0.26 -11.35 9.02
C PHE A 65 -1.53 -10.51 9.02
N ALA A 66 -1.62 -9.48 9.86
CA ALA A 66 -2.84 -8.66 9.91
C ALA A 66 -2.69 -7.29 9.23
N SER A 67 -1.52 -6.90 8.74
CA SER A 67 -1.31 -5.57 8.14
C SER A 67 -2.22 -5.34 6.92
N ALA A 68 -2.69 -4.11 6.71
CA ALA A 68 -3.46 -3.80 5.49
C ALA A 68 -2.58 -3.93 4.24
N ILE A 69 -1.36 -3.41 4.34
CA ILE A 69 -0.34 -3.47 3.29
C ILE A 69 0.94 -4.04 3.91
N GLU A 70 1.51 -5.07 3.29
CA GLU A 70 2.76 -5.66 3.71
C GLU A 70 3.75 -5.80 2.54
N LEU A 71 4.96 -5.27 2.75
CA LEU A 71 6.03 -5.27 1.77
C LEU A 71 7.18 -6.16 2.22
N GLY A 72 7.32 -7.31 1.55
CA GLY A 72 8.48 -8.18 1.72
C GLY A 72 9.74 -7.66 1.03
N PRO A 73 10.93 -8.22 1.36
CA PRO A 73 12.21 -7.82 0.79
C PRO A 73 12.26 -7.81 -0.73
N GLY A 74 12.89 -6.77 -1.31
CA GLY A 74 13.06 -6.61 -2.77
C GLY A 74 11.85 -6.02 -3.49
N ASN A 75 10.73 -5.82 -2.80
CA ASN A 75 9.53 -5.20 -3.35
C ASN A 75 9.49 -3.70 -3.10
N SER A 76 8.72 -2.97 -3.91
CA SER A 76 8.65 -1.51 -3.78
C SER A 76 7.28 -0.92 -4.06
N ILE A 77 6.95 0.13 -3.33
CA ILE A 77 5.88 1.08 -3.66
C ILE A 77 6.52 2.46 -3.82
N GLY A 78 6.41 3.07 -5.00
CA GLY A 78 6.95 4.40 -5.23
C GLY A 78 6.23 5.45 -4.38
N THR A 79 4.93 5.60 -4.59
CA THR A 79 4.09 6.57 -3.88
C THR A 79 2.80 5.93 -3.38
N ILE A 80 2.44 6.20 -2.13
CA ILE A 80 1.12 5.92 -1.56
C ILE A 80 0.39 7.25 -1.40
N ILE A 81 -0.76 7.39 -2.05
CA ILE A 81 -1.69 8.52 -1.90
C ILE A 81 -2.96 7.99 -1.27
N ASN A 82 -3.15 8.27 0.02
CA ASN A 82 -4.34 7.84 0.76
C ASN A 82 -5.24 9.04 1.09
N SER A 83 -6.41 9.12 0.48
CA SER A 83 -7.51 10.00 0.90
C SER A 83 -8.67 9.24 1.55
N GLY A 84 -8.67 7.91 1.49
CA GLY A 84 -9.64 7.03 2.13
C GLY A 84 -9.16 6.49 3.47
N THR A 85 -9.44 5.21 3.75
CA THR A 85 -9.00 4.52 4.96
C THR A 85 -8.03 3.38 4.61
N ILE A 86 -6.88 3.34 5.27
CA ILE A 86 -5.99 2.18 5.33
C ILE A 86 -5.96 1.72 6.78
N ASP A 87 -6.50 0.54 7.03
CA ASP A 87 -6.73 0.04 8.38
C ASP A 87 -6.36 -1.44 8.48
N HIS A 88 -6.05 -1.88 9.68
CA HIS A 88 -6.11 -3.30 9.99
C HIS A 88 -6.91 -3.51 11.25
N SER A 89 -7.57 -4.66 11.37
CA SER A 89 -8.65 -4.82 12.35
C SER A 89 -8.30 -5.62 13.59
N VAL A 90 -7.20 -6.39 13.61
CA VAL A 90 -6.94 -7.37 14.69
C VAL A 90 -5.45 -7.57 14.97
N CYS A 91 -5.14 -7.91 16.24
CA CYS A 91 -3.90 -8.57 16.61
C CYS A 91 -4.02 -10.09 16.38
N ASP A 92 -2.91 -10.78 16.17
CA ASP A 92 -2.91 -12.25 16.15
C ASP A 92 -3.27 -12.84 17.54
N ALA A 93 -3.54 -14.15 17.61
CA ALA A 93 -3.83 -14.79 18.89
C ALA A 93 -2.63 -14.84 19.86
N GLY A 94 -1.42 -14.56 19.39
CA GLY A 94 -0.23 -14.42 20.22
C GLY A 94 -0.09 -13.02 20.85
N GLY A 95 -0.99 -12.08 20.53
CA GLY A 95 -0.94 -10.71 21.00
C GLY A 95 -0.01 -9.81 20.17
N THR A 96 0.54 -10.32 19.05
CA THR A 96 1.29 -9.49 18.10
C THR A 96 0.31 -8.67 17.30
N CYS A 97 0.49 -7.37 17.36
CA CYS A 97 -0.34 -6.43 16.64
C CYS A 97 0.47 -5.82 15.52
N TYR A 98 -0.16 -5.73 14.35
CA TYR A 98 0.52 -5.32 13.13
C TYR A 98 0.34 -3.82 12.91
N ALA A 99 1.01 -3.29 11.88
CA ALA A 99 0.79 -1.92 11.45
C ALA A 99 -0.25 -1.86 10.34
N ALA A 100 -0.84 -0.69 10.07
CA ALA A 100 -1.65 -0.52 8.87
C ALA A 100 -0.80 -0.78 7.61
N ILE A 101 0.46 -0.29 7.64
CA ILE A 101 1.47 -0.54 6.61
C ILE A 101 2.71 -1.12 7.29
N SER A 102 3.11 -2.32 6.89
CA SER A 102 4.31 -2.99 7.38
C SER A 102 5.33 -3.16 6.26
N ASN A 103 6.46 -2.46 6.37
CA ASN A 103 7.59 -2.65 5.46
C ASN A 103 8.66 -3.54 6.13
N THR A 104 8.73 -4.82 5.74
CA THR A 104 9.63 -5.82 6.34
C THR A 104 10.94 -5.99 5.57
N GLY A 105 11.21 -5.14 4.58
CA GLY A 105 12.46 -5.14 3.81
C GLY A 105 12.35 -4.62 2.38
N GLY A 106 11.18 -4.12 1.98
CA GLY A 106 10.98 -3.42 0.73
C GLY A 106 11.29 -1.92 0.84
N SER A 107 10.86 -1.16 -0.16
CA SER A 107 10.98 0.29 -0.17
C SER A 107 9.64 0.98 -0.40
N ILE A 108 9.36 2.00 0.41
CA ILE A 108 8.26 2.93 0.18
C ILE A 108 8.87 4.32 -0.04
N GLY A 109 8.68 4.89 -1.22
CA GLY A 109 9.24 6.21 -1.53
C GLY A 109 8.54 7.32 -0.74
N THR A 110 7.31 7.64 -1.10
CA THR A 110 6.53 8.73 -0.47
C THR A 110 5.16 8.25 -0.01
N ILE A 111 4.73 8.71 1.17
CA ILE A 111 3.37 8.49 1.66
C ILE A 111 2.72 9.86 1.85
N THR A 112 1.67 10.13 1.07
CA THR A 112 0.79 11.28 1.23
C THR A 112 -0.53 10.79 1.82
N ASN A 113 -0.72 11.00 3.12
CA ASN A 113 -1.94 10.63 3.83
C ASN A 113 -2.81 11.86 4.10
N GLN A 114 -3.96 11.92 3.44
CA GLN A 114 -5.03 12.91 3.61
C GLN A 114 -6.31 12.28 4.21
N GLY A 115 -6.37 10.96 4.32
CA GLY A 115 -7.45 10.22 4.97
C GLY A 115 -7.01 9.57 6.28
N ASN A 116 -7.58 8.41 6.60
CA ASN A 116 -7.29 7.66 7.82
C ASN A 116 -6.22 6.61 7.58
N LEU A 117 -5.23 6.57 8.47
CA LEU A 117 -4.25 5.50 8.59
C LEU A 117 -4.24 5.04 10.04
N THR A 118 -4.84 3.89 10.31
CA THR A 118 -5.12 3.44 11.67
C THR A 118 -4.50 2.09 11.93
N SER A 119 -3.89 1.94 13.11
CA SER A 119 -3.64 0.63 13.66
C SER A 119 -4.86 0.19 14.47
N GLY A 120 -5.51 -0.92 14.12
CA GLY A 120 -6.59 -1.51 14.92
C GLY A 120 -6.13 -2.11 16.25
N ASN A 121 -4.91 -1.80 16.69
CA ASN A 121 -4.40 -2.19 17.99
C ASN A 121 -4.70 -1.11 19.03
N ALA A 122 -5.29 -1.51 20.16
CA ALA A 122 -5.50 -0.64 21.33
C ALA A 122 -4.41 -0.79 22.42
N GLY A 123 -3.41 -1.64 22.20
CA GLY A 123 -2.30 -1.90 23.11
C GLY A 123 -1.03 -1.06 22.85
N ASN A 124 0.03 -1.32 23.62
CA ASN A 124 1.27 -0.54 23.62
C ASN A 124 2.12 -0.63 22.34
N SER A 125 1.73 -1.47 21.38
CA SER A 125 2.42 -1.70 20.10
C SER A 125 1.60 -1.21 18.91
N ALA A 126 0.77 -0.19 19.11
CA ALA A 126 -0.10 0.37 18.08
C ALA A 126 0.70 1.31 17.15
N HIS A 127 1.14 0.78 16.02
CA HIS A 127 1.90 1.52 15.02
C HIS A 127 1.08 1.70 13.74
N GLY A 128 0.90 2.92 13.26
CA GLY A 128 0.28 3.14 11.94
C GLY A 128 1.14 2.57 10.81
N ILE A 129 2.45 2.85 10.86
CA ILE A 129 3.43 2.38 9.87
C ILE A 129 4.61 1.78 10.64
N THR A 130 5.04 0.59 10.26
CA THR A 130 6.32 0.01 10.71
C THR A 130 7.26 -0.14 9.54
N ASN A 131 8.53 0.20 9.77
CA ASN A 131 9.61 -0.02 8.83
C ASN A 131 10.70 -0.80 9.56
N SER A 132 10.96 -2.03 9.11
CA SER A 132 12.05 -2.86 9.61
C SER A 132 13.40 -2.24 9.26
N ILE A 133 14.46 -2.71 9.93
CA ILE A 133 15.84 -2.25 9.74
C ILE A 133 16.30 -2.39 8.27
N THR A 134 15.78 -3.38 7.56
CA THR A 134 16.07 -3.65 6.15
C THR A 134 15.15 -2.92 5.18
N GLY A 135 14.07 -2.31 5.66
CA GLY A 135 13.14 -1.53 4.83
C GLY A 135 13.55 -0.07 4.76
N THR A 136 13.13 0.62 3.70
CA THR A 136 13.24 2.09 3.62
C THR A 136 11.87 2.73 3.49
N THR A 137 11.65 3.83 4.20
CA THR A 137 10.50 4.71 4.02
C THR A 137 11.00 6.14 3.92
N GLY A 138 10.63 6.84 2.85
CA GLY A 138 11.24 8.12 2.51
C GLY A 138 12.39 7.95 1.54
N ASN A 139 12.61 9.01 0.74
CA ASN A 139 13.83 9.20 -0.04
C ASN A 139 14.87 9.97 0.77
#